data_AF-A0A2K9IV88-F1
#
_entry.id   AF-A0A2K9IV88-F1
#
_cell.length_a   1.000
_cell.length_b   1.000
_cell.length_c   1.000
_cell.angle_alpha   90.00
_cell.angle_beta   90.00
_cell.angle_gamma   90.00
#
_symmetry.space_group_name_H-M   'P 1'
#
loop_
_entity.id
_entity.type
_entity.pdbx_description
1 polymer ?
#
loop_
_entity_poly.entity_id
_entity_poly.type
_entity_poly.pdbx_seq_one_letter_code
_entity_poly.pdbx_strand_id
1 'polypeptide(L)'
;MYFSKVRFCPICAGKKARKDALALSIMMAYLKQEEKKDFIFLTLTAPNVPANELEDEIKYYNHSFKKLMERKEVKTIAKGYARKLEITYNEERDDYHPHFHVLIVVNKSYFTQTAQYINHDRWLELWQQVTKKSNHNTS
;
A
#
# COMPACT_ATOMS: atom_id res chain seq x y z
N MET A 1 -34.47 -8.15 -0.17
CA MET A 1 -33.12 -8.19 -0.81
C MET A 1 -32.21 -9.03 0.07
N TYR A 2 -31.92 -10.28 -0.32
CA TYR A 2 -31.07 -11.19 0.44
C TYR A 2 -29.61 -10.69 0.44
N PHE A 3 -29.11 -10.25 1.59
CA PHE A 3 -27.68 -10.05 1.80
C PHE A 3 -27.10 -11.36 2.35
N SER A 4 -26.48 -12.15 1.47
CA SER A 4 -25.65 -13.25 1.92
C SER A 4 -24.42 -12.66 2.61
N LYS A 5 -24.11 -13.09 3.85
CA LYS A 5 -22.88 -12.70 4.58
C LYS A 5 -21.61 -13.33 3.97
N VAL A 6 -21.64 -13.72 2.70
CA VAL A 6 -20.54 -14.42 2.03
C VAL A 6 -19.50 -13.38 1.61
N ARG A 7 -18.31 -13.49 2.19
CA ARG A 7 -17.18 -12.55 1.99
C ARG A 7 -16.76 -12.43 0.52
N PHE A 8 -16.97 -13.48 -0.27
CA PHE A 8 -16.63 -13.55 -1.70
C PHE A 8 -17.82 -13.33 -2.64
N CYS A 9 -18.98 -12.87 -2.16
CA CYS A 9 -20.07 -12.53 -3.06
C CYS A 9 -19.69 -11.29 -3.89
N PRO A 10 -19.62 -11.39 -5.24
CA PRO A 10 -19.14 -10.29 -6.09
C PRO A 10 -20.05 -9.06 -6.00
N ILE A 11 -21.36 -9.25 -5.81
CA ILE A 11 -22.31 -8.15 -5.64
C ILE A 11 -22.09 -7.43 -4.30
N CYS A 12 -21.96 -8.18 -3.19
CA CYS A 12 -21.73 -7.60 -1.87
C CYS A 12 -20.36 -6.92 -1.79
N ALA A 13 -19.32 -7.55 -2.32
CA ALA A 13 -17.97 -6.98 -2.43
C ALA A 13 -17.98 -5.70 -3.28
N GLY A 14 -18.65 -5.71 -4.44
CA GLY A 14 -18.77 -4.54 -5.30
C GLY A 14 -19.52 -3.38 -4.64
N LYS A 15 -20.64 -3.67 -3.95
CA LYS A 15 -21.37 -2.65 -3.17
C LYS A 15 -20.52 -2.07 -2.05
N LYS A 16 -19.76 -2.90 -1.33
CA LYS A 16 -18.83 -2.45 -0.28
C LYS A 16 -17.73 -1.57 -0.86
N ALA A 17 -17.07 -2.02 -1.94
CA ALA A 17 -16.01 -1.28 -2.59
C ALA A 17 -16.48 0.11 -3.06
N ARG A 18 -17.71 0.23 -3.60
CA ARG A 18 -18.29 1.54 -3.97
C ARG A 18 -18.52 2.45 -2.77
N LYS A 19 -19.00 1.90 -1.64
CA LYS A 19 -19.17 2.67 -0.39
C LYS A 19 -17.83 3.15 0.16
N ASP A 20 -16.84 2.26 0.20
CA ASP A 20 -15.49 2.58 0.67
C ASP A 20 -14.83 3.65 -0.22
N ALA A 21 -15.01 3.55 -1.55
CA ALA A 21 -14.53 4.54 -2.51
C ALA A 21 -15.18 5.92 -2.32
N LEU A 22 -16.50 5.97 -2.08
CA LEU A 22 -17.21 7.22 -1.80
C LEU A 22 -16.73 7.86 -0.48
N ALA A 23 -16.55 7.06 0.57
CA ALA A 23 -16.01 7.56 1.84
C ALA A 23 -14.60 8.12 1.64
N LEU A 24 -13.75 7.41 0.90
CA LEU A 24 -12.40 7.87 0.56
C LEU A 24 -12.42 9.18 -0.24
N SER A 25 -13.28 9.30 -1.26
CA SER A 25 -13.36 10.53 -2.06
C SER A 25 -13.80 11.74 -1.25
N ILE A 26 -14.73 11.57 -0.32
CA ILE A 26 -15.19 12.63 0.59
C ILE A 26 -14.04 13.07 1.51
N MET A 27 -13.37 12.10 2.16
CA MET A 27 -12.22 12.41 3.02
C MET A 27 -11.09 13.10 2.25
N MET A 28 -10.81 12.65 1.02
CA MET A 28 -9.79 13.27 0.16
C MET A 28 -10.14 14.72 -0.18
N ALA A 29 -11.40 14.99 -0.53
CA ALA A 29 -11.87 16.34 -0.81
C ALA A 29 -11.72 17.25 0.42
N TYR A 30 -12.16 16.78 1.59
CA TYR A 30 -12.02 17.51 2.85
C TYR A 30 -10.56 17.83 3.18
N LEU A 31 -9.67 16.84 3.11
CA LEU A 31 -8.24 17.03 3.39
C LEU A 31 -7.59 18.04 2.42
N LYS A 32 -8.03 18.08 1.16
CA LYS A 32 -7.49 18.99 0.15
C LYS A 32 -7.98 20.43 0.33
N GLN A 33 -9.27 20.60 0.64
CA GLN A 33 -9.95 21.89 0.77
C GLN A 33 -9.71 22.53 2.13
N GLU A 34 -10.02 21.81 3.21
CA GLU A 34 -10.03 22.34 4.58
C GLU A 34 -8.63 22.23 5.23
N GLU A 35 -8.03 21.04 5.21
CA GLU A 35 -6.73 20.77 5.86
C GLU A 35 -5.52 21.19 5.00
N LYS A 36 -5.78 21.69 3.79
CA LYS A 36 -4.78 22.13 2.81
C LYS A 36 -3.65 21.11 2.64
N LYS A 37 -4.01 19.82 2.57
CA LYS A 37 -3.10 18.70 2.29
C LYS A 37 -3.08 18.36 0.81
N ASP A 38 -2.11 17.55 0.43
CA ASP A 38 -2.05 16.92 -0.88
C ASP A 38 -1.76 15.42 -0.73
N PHE A 39 -1.70 14.70 -1.85
CA PHE A 39 -1.55 13.27 -1.86
C PHE A 39 -0.42 12.81 -2.78
N ILE A 40 0.25 11.75 -2.37
CA ILE A 40 1.14 10.97 -3.23
C ILE A 40 0.66 9.54 -3.33
N PHE A 41 0.92 8.91 -4.46
CA PHE A 41 0.56 7.54 -4.73
C PHE A 41 1.82 6.68 -4.83
N LEU A 42 1.83 5.56 -4.13
CA LEU A 42 2.91 4.58 -4.18
C LEU A 42 2.35 3.21 -4.51
N THR A 43 3.04 2.53 -5.44
CA THR A 43 2.85 1.10 -5.68
C THR A 43 4.07 0.37 -5.12
N LEU A 44 3.85 -0.53 -4.16
CA LEU A 44 4.90 -1.35 -3.56
C LEU A 44 4.69 -2.80 -3.99
N THR A 45 5.62 -3.38 -4.74
CA THR A 45 5.53 -4.76 -5.25
C THR A 45 6.39 -5.74 -4.45
N ALA A 46 5.89 -6.96 -4.28
CA ALA A 46 6.62 -8.08 -3.69
C ALA A 46 7.17 -9.00 -4.80
N PRO A 47 8.16 -9.86 -4.51
CA PRO A 47 8.50 -10.95 -5.42
C PRO A 47 7.29 -11.86 -5.65
N ASN A 48 7.26 -12.52 -6.81
CA ASN A 48 6.26 -13.53 -7.07
C ASN A 48 6.50 -14.75 -6.17
N VAL A 49 5.41 -15.35 -5.69
CA VAL A 49 5.44 -16.50 -4.79
C VAL A 49 4.41 -17.55 -5.20
N PRO A 50 4.70 -18.86 -5.02
CA PRO A 50 3.72 -19.91 -5.25
C PRO A 50 2.57 -19.86 -4.22
N ALA A 51 1.46 -20.55 -4.51
CA ALA A 51 0.24 -20.52 -3.69
C ALA A 51 0.49 -20.84 -2.20
N ASN A 52 1.36 -21.81 -1.92
CA ASN A 52 1.67 -22.29 -0.57
C ASN A 52 2.46 -21.27 0.27
N GLU A 53 3.17 -20.33 -0.36
CA GLU A 53 3.96 -19.29 0.34
C GLU A 53 3.22 -17.94 0.41
N LEU A 54 2.13 -17.79 -0.34
CA LEU A 54 1.40 -16.53 -0.48
C LEU A 54 0.94 -15.94 0.86
N GLU A 55 0.39 -16.76 1.76
CA GLU A 55 -0.10 -16.26 3.05
C GLU A 55 1.03 -15.68 3.91
N ASP A 56 2.15 -16.39 3.99
CA ASP A 56 3.31 -15.99 4.78
C ASP A 56 4.01 -14.78 4.16
N GLU A 57 4.08 -14.71 2.83
CA GLU A 57 4.56 -13.53 2.12
C GLU A 57 3.66 -12.33 2.42
N ILE A 58 2.33 -12.46 2.38
CA ILE A 58 1.40 -11.38 2.74
C ILE A 58 1.62 -10.90 4.18
N LYS A 59 1.84 -11.81 5.14
CA LYS A 59 2.13 -11.45 6.55
C LYS A 59 3.46 -10.67 6.64
N TYR A 60 4.51 -11.19 6.02
CA TYR A 60 5.83 -10.54 5.97
C TYR A 60 5.76 -9.14 5.34
N TYR A 61 5.03 -9.03 4.23
CA TYR A 61 4.87 -7.80 3.47
C TYR A 61 4.07 -6.75 4.24
N ASN A 62 3.03 -7.16 4.97
CA ASN A 62 2.30 -6.29 5.91
C ASN A 62 3.20 -5.77 7.04
N HIS A 63 4.04 -6.62 7.61
CA HIS A 63 5.00 -6.23 8.64
C HIS A 63 6.05 -5.25 8.09
N SER A 64 6.57 -5.52 6.90
CA SER A 64 7.51 -4.64 6.20
C SER A 64 6.90 -3.27 5.90
N PHE A 65 5.64 -3.24 5.46
CA PHE A 65 4.89 -1.98 5.28
C PHE A 65 4.78 -1.19 6.58
N LYS A 66 4.44 -1.84 7.69
CA LYS A 66 4.41 -1.18 9.02
C LYS A 66 5.76 -0.57 9.37
N LYS A 67 6.85 -1.32 9.19
CA LYS A 67 8.22 -0.82 9.41
C LYS A 67 8.55 0.37 8.52
N LEU A 68 8.16 0.36 7.24
CA LEU A 68 8.36 1.49 6.32
C LEU A 68 7.69 2.75 6.88
N MET A 69 6.43 2.66 7.29
CA MET A 69 5.67 3.79 7.83
C MET A 69 6.20 4.31 9.17
N GLU A 70 6.91 3.47 9.93
CA GLU A 70 7.54 3.85 11.21
C GLU A 70 8.91 4.52 11.05
N ARG A 71 9.52 4.46 9.86
CA ARG A 71 10.79 5.15 9.60
C ARG A 71 10.64 6.65 9.79
N LYS A 72 11.62 7.27 10.45
CA LYS A 72 11.62 8.71 10.78
C LYS A 72 11.30 9.58 9.57
N GLU A 73 11.98 9.36 8.46
CA GLU A 73 11.82 10.11 7.20
C GLU A 73 10.38 10.02 6.67
N VAL A 74 9.82 8.81 6.60
CA VAL A 74 8.44 8.55 6.15
C VAL A 74 7.42 9.12 7.12
N LYS A 75 7.61 8.89 8.42
CA LYS A 75 6.70 9.37 9.48
C LYS A 75 6.62 10.89 9.54
N THR A 76 7.70 11.59 9.20
CA THR A 76 7.71 13.05 9.14
C THR A 76 6.80 13.57 8.02
N ILE A 77 6.78 12.91 6.86
CA ILE A 77 6.04 13.37 5.69
C ILE A 77 4.60 12.84 5.64
N ALA A 78 4.38 11.59 6.05
CA ALA A 78 3.11 10.89 5.92
C ALA A 78 2.19 11.26 7.08
N LYS A 79 1.18 12.08 6.82
CA LYS A 79 0.17 12.51 7.82
C LYS A 79 -0.95 11.50 8.01
N GLY A 80 -1.03 10.53 7.11
CA GLY A 80 -2.00 9.45 7.08
C GLY A 80 -1.87 8.71 5.77
N TYR A 81 -2.51 7.55 5.66
CA TYR A 81 -2.55 6.82 4.41
C TYR A 81 -3.78 5.92 4.33
N ALA A 82 -4.20 5.62 3.11
CA ALA A 82 -5.06 4.50 2.78
C ALA A 82 -4.25 3.49 1.95
N ARG A 83 -4.48 2.19 2.15
CA ARG A 83 -3.79 1.15 1.37
C ARG A 83 -4.73 0.04 0.94
N LYS A 84 -4.42 -0.57 -0.20
CA LYS A 84 -5.10 -1.76 -0.73
C LYS A 84 -4.05 -2.79 -1.12
N LEU A 85 -4.22 -4.03 -0.66
CA LEU A 85 -3.47 -5.17 -1.17
C LEU A 85 -4.22 -5.74 -2.37
N GLU A 86 -3.52 -5.92 -3.47
CA GLU A 86 -3.98 -6.60 -4.67
C GLU A 86 -3.04 -7.78 -4.93
N ILE A 87 -3.59 -8.87 -5.46
CA ILE A 87 -2.85 -10.09 -5.77
C ILE A 87 -3.23 -10.46 -7.21
N THR A 88 -2.24 -10.49 -8.08
CA THR A 88 -2.39 -10.94 -9.46
C THR A 88 -1.89 -12.37 -9.57
N TYR A 89 -2.65 -13.25 -10.22
CA TYR A 89 -2.24 -14.62 -10.50
C TYR A 89 -1.72 -14.72 -11.95
N ASN A 90 -0.59 -15.41 -12.13
CA ASN A 90 -0.01 -15.71 -13.44
C ASN A 90 -0.19 -17.21 -13.74
N GLU A 91 -1.00 -17.52 -14.76
CA GLU A 91 -1.31 -18.90 -15.16
C GLU A 91 -0.12 -19.65 -15.75
N GLU A 92 0.77 -18.99 -16.49
CA GLU A 92 1.93 -19.63 -17.13
C GLU A 92 2.99 -20.08 -16.13
N ARG A 93 3.13 -19.32 -15.03
CA ARG A 93 4.13 -19.55 -13.98
C ARG A 93 3.56 -20.18 -12.71
N ASP A 94 2.24 -20.30 -12.62
CA ASP A 94 1.51 -20.76 -11.43
C ASP A 94 1.93 -20.02 -10.14
N ASP A 95 2.03 -18.69 -10.24
CA ASP A 95 2.46 -17.86 -9.12
C ASP A 95 1.63 -16.59 -8.95
N TYR A 96 1.81 -15.99 -7.78
CA TYR A 96 1.04 -14.84 -7.32
C TYR A 96 1.97 -13.65 -7.12
N HIS A 97 1.53 -12.49 -7.60
CA HIS A 97 2.22 -11.22 -7.45
C HIS A 97 1.40 -10.31 -6.53
N PRO A 98 1.74 -10.21 -5.23
CA PRO A 98 1.09 -9.27 -4.33
C PRO A 98 1.71 -7.87 -4.45
N HIS A 99 0.87 -6.84 -4.53
CA HIS A 99 1.30 -5.44 -4.51
C HIS A 99 0.35 -4.56 -3.70
N PHE A 100 0.92 -3.56 -3.04
CA PHE A 100 0.15 -2.52 -2.36
C PHE A 100 -0.02 -1.31 -3.26
N HIS A 101 -1.24 -0.79 -3.31
CA HIS A 101 -1.51 0.58 -3.72
C HIS A 101 -1.73 1.43 -2.48
N VAL A 102 -0.93 2.48 -2.31
CA VAL A 102 -0.91 3.30 -1.11
C VAL A 102 -1.11 4.76 -1.50
N LEU A 103 -2.15 5.37 -0.95
CA LEU A 103 -2.40 6.79 -1.03
C LEU A 103 -1.94 7.44 0.27
N ILE A 104 -0.91 8.28 0.22
CA ILE A 104 -0.33 8.93 1.40
C ILE A 104 -0.72 10.41 1.41
N VAL A 105 -1.18 10.89 2.57
CA VAL A 105 -1.47 12.30 2.83
C VAL A 105 -0.17 13.03 3.18
N VAL A 106 0.13 14.11 2.46
CA VAL A 106 1.32 14.94 2.65
C VAL A 106 0.95 16.42 2.77
N ASN A 107 1.88 17.26 3.20
CA ASN A 107 1.70 18.71 3.12
C ASN A 107 1.75 19.17 1.65
N LYS A 108 1.03 20.26 1.31
CA LYS A 108 1.11 20.87 -0.04
C LYS A 108 2.53 21.26 -0.46
N SER A 109 3.40 21.55 0.52
CA SER A 109 4.81 21.85 0.29
C SER A 109 5.65 20.64 -0.10
N TYR A 110 5.11 19.42 -0.16
CA TYR A 110 5.87 18.20 -0.40
C TYR A 110 6.73 18.26 -1.68
N PHE A 111 6.17 18.80 -2.76
CA PHE A 111 6.88 18.90 -4.05
C PHE A 111 7.74 20.17 -4.19
N THR A 112 7.63 21.12 -3.26
CA THR A 112 8.35 22.40 -3.32
C THR A 112 9.46 22.50 -2.26
N GLN A 113 9.33 21.79 -1.14
CA GLN A 113 10.30 21.78 -0.05
C GLN A 113 11.19 20.55 -0.15
N THR A 114 12.41 20.74 -0.65
CA THR A 114 13.39 19.66 -0.92
C THR A 114 13.71 18.81 0.31
N ALA A 115 13.73 19.40 1.51
CA ALA A 115 14.01 18.67 2.76
C ALA A 115 12.96 17.63 3.17
N GLN A 116 11.75 17.70 2.60
CA GLN A 116 10.64 16.77 2.87
C GLN A 116 10.31 15.89 1.66
N TYR A 117 10.91 16.16 0.52
CA TYR A 117 10.63 15.42 -0.70
C TYR A 117 11.39 14.10 -0.71
N ILE A 118 10.67 12.99 -0.90
CA ILE A 118 11.26 11.66 -1.10
C ILE A 118 11.04 11.29 -2.56
N ASN A 119 12.12 11.21 -3.32
CA ASN A 119 12.05 10.81 -4.72
C ASN A 119 11.80 9.29 -4.87
N HIS A 120 11.53 8.86 -6.10
CA HIS A 120 11.23 7.47 -6.42
C HIS A 120 12.31 6.49 -5.94
N ASP A 121 13.58 6.77 -6.24
CA ASP A 121 14.70 5.88 -5.92
C ASP A 121 14.87 5.72 -4.41
N ARG A 122 14.66 6.82 -3.67
CA ARG A 122 14.69 6.78 -2.21
C ARG A 122 13.54 5.96 -1.64
N TRP A 123 12.34 6.06 -2.20
CA TRP A 123 11.23 5.19 -1.82
C TRP A 123 11.54 3.71 -2.07
N LEU A 124 12.15 3.39 -3.21
CA LEU A 124 12.59 2.04 -3.55
C LEU A 124 13.64 1.52 -2.56
N GLU A 125 14.65 2.32 -2.23
CA GLU A 125 15.67 1.96 -1.23
C GLU A 125 15.05 1.69 0.15
N LEU A 126 14.20 2.60 0.63
CA LEU A 126 13.52 2.47 1.91
C LEU A 126 12.68 1.20 1.95
N TRP A 127 12.04 0.88 0.83
CA TRP A 127 11.26 -0.34 0.68
C TRP A 127 12.12 -1.59 0.76
N GLN A 128 13.15 -1.67 -0.08
CA GLN A 128 14.10 -2.79 -0.09
C GLN A 128 14.73 -3.02 1.28
N GLN A 129 15.05 -1.97 2.03
CA GLN A 129 15.65 -2.13 3.36
C GLN A 129 14.70 -2.77 4.39
N VAL A 130 13.38 -2.66 4.23
CA VAL A 130 12.42 -3.32 5.13
C VAL A 130 11.94 -4.67 4.62
N THR A 131 12.09 -4.94 3.31
CA THR A 131 11.69 -6.20 2.65
C THR A 131 12.86 -7.12 2.31
N LYS A 132 14.12 -6.73 2.56
CA LYS A 132 15.26 -7.63 2.48
C LYS A 132 15.08 -8.74 3.52
N LYS A 133 14.72 -9.93 3.06
CA LYS A 133 14.97 -11.16 3.80
C LYS A 133 16.50 -11.21 3.97
N SER A 134 16.98 -11.30 5.21
CA SER A 134 18.40 -11.53 5.45
C SER A 134 18.79 -12.79 4.69
N ASN A 135 19.59 -12.65 3.64
CA ASN A 135 20.21 -13.79 2.96
C ASN A 135 21.19 -14.44 3.95
N HIS A 136 20.69 -15.27 4.86
CA HIS A 136 21.48 -16.33 5.46
C HIS A 136 21.52 -17.45 4.42
N ASN A 137 22.46 -17.33 3.48
CA ASN A 137 23.11 -18.41 2.74
C ASN A 137 24.16 -17.77 1.82
N THR A 138 25.23 -17.28 2.44
CA THR A 138 26.56 -17.25 1.83
C THR A 138 27.48 -17.97 2.80
N SER A 139 27.69 -19.26 2.56
CA SER A 139 28.87 -20.07 2.89
C SER A 139 28.62 -21.49 2.37
#